data_AF-A0A0G0F0N9-F1
#
_entry.id   AF-A0A0G0F0N9-F1
#
_cell.length_a   1.000
_cell.length_b   1.000
_cell.length_c   1.000
_cell.angle_alpha   90.00
_cell.angle_beta   90.00
_cell.angle_gamma   90.00
#
_symmetry.space_group_name_H-M   'P 1'
#
loop_
_entity.id
_entity.type
_entity.pdbx_description
1 polymer ?
#
loop_
_entity_poly.entity_id
_entity_poly.type
_entity_poly.pdbx_seq_one_letter_code
_entity_poly.pdbx_strand_id
1 'polypeptide(L)' 'MFNIFKEKCPVCKMELEKGKDYPEEFGKKFCSENCKEEYKKQPVREHSQHSGSGCCH' A
#
# COMPACT_ATOMS: atom_id res chain seq x y z
N MET A 1 -10.14 7.68 -22.90
CA MET A 1 -9.83 6.34 -22.36
C MET A 1 -9.76 6.42 -20.84
N PHE A 2 -10.73 5.85 -20.13
CA PHE A 2 -10.72 5.82 -18.67
C PHE A 2 -9.84 4.66 -18.22
N ASN A 3 -8.58 4.96 -17.91
CA ASN A 3 -7.73 4.01 -17.19
C ASN A 3 -8.35 3.84 -15.79
N ILE A 4 -9.16 2.80 -15.64
CA ILE A 4 -9.62 2.32 -14.35
C ILE A 4 -8.36 1.79 -13.67
N PHE A 5 -7.64 2.68 -12.98
CA PHE A 5 -6.61 2.31 -12.03
C PHE A 5 -7.30 1.47 -10.95
N LYS A 6 -7.32 0.16 -11.18
CA LYS A 6 -7.75 -0.82 -10.20
C LYS A 6 -6.67 -0.84 -9.13
N GLU A 7 -6.97 -0.26 -7.98
CA GLU A 7 -6.11 -0.37 -6.82
C GLU A 7 -6.03 -1.84 -6.42
N LYS A 8 -4.86 -2.32 -6.01
CA LYS A 8 -4.70 -3.71 -5.56
C LYS A 8 -4.31 -3.71 -4.10
N CYS A 9 -4.90 -4.62 -3.34
CA CYS A 9 -4.51 -4.81 -1.95
C CYS A 9 -3.03 -5.25 -1.91
N PRO A 10 -2.15 -4.57 -1.17
CA PRO A 10 -0.72 -4.90 -1.13
C PRO A 10 -0.43 -6.22 -0.40
N VAL A 11 -1.37 -6.75 0.38
CA VAL A 11 -1.24 -8.03 1.11
C VAL A 11 -1.76 -9.19 0.26
N CYS A 12 -3.04 -9.15 -0.12
CA CYS A 12 -3.73 -10.24 -0.79
C CYS A 12 -3.61 -10.16 -2.33
N LYS A 13 -3.09 -9.05 -2.90
CA LYS A 13 -3.05 -8.73 -4.35
C LYS A 13 -4.41 -8.72 -5.06
N MET A 14 -5.50 -8.75 -4.29
CA MET A 14 -6.86 -8.67 -4.79
C MET A 14 -7.13 -7.31 -5.44
N GLU A 15 -7.87 -7.32 -6.54
CA GLU A 15 -8.35 -6.10 -7.21
C GLU A 15 -9.42 -5.42 -6.34
N LEU A 16 -9.20 -4.16 -6.01
CA LEU A 16 -10.12 -3.30 -5.28
C LEU A 16 -10.94 -2.49 -6.30
N GLU A 17 -12.25 -2.50 -6.13
CA GLU A 17 -13.16 -1.80 -7.00
C GLU A 17 -13.17 -0.29 -6.71
N LYS A 18 -13.03 0.53 -7.75
CA LYS A 18 -13.03 1.98 -7.57
C LYS A 18 -14.42 2.45 -7.14
N GLY A 19 -14.52 3.15 -6.00
CA GLY A 19 -15.79 3.66 -5.46
C GLY A 19 -16.42 2.82 -4.36
N LYS A 20 -15.80 1.71 -3.96
CA LYS A 20 -16.11 1.04 -2.68
C LYS A 20 -15.33 1.65 -1.53
N ASP A 21 -15.94 1.62 -0.35
CA ASP A 21 -15.26 1.94 0.91
C ASP A 21 -14.38 0.75 1.29
N TYR A 22 -13.06 0.95 1.22
CA TYR A 22 -12.07 -0.03 1.62
C TYR A 22 -11.23 0.57 2.75
N PRO A 23 -10.81 -0.25 3.73
CA PRO A 23 -9.90 0.20 4.77
C PRO A 23 -8.59 0.69 4.15
N GLU A 24 -8.22 1.94 4.46
CA GLU A 24 -6.96 2.56 4.06
C GLU A 24 -6.02 2.68 5.28
N GLU A 25 -4.72 2.51 5.06
CA GLU A 25 -3.67 2.74 6.06
C GLU A 25 -2.35 3.07 5.33
N PHE A 26 -1.59 4.05 5.83
CA PHE A 26 -0.34 4.50 5.18
C PHE A 26 -0.49 4.85 3.69
N GLY A 27 -1.66 5.36 3.27
CA GLY A 27 -1.94 5.70 1.87
C GLY A 27 -2.12 4.51 0.92
N LYS A 28 -2.28 3.28 1.46
CA LYS A 28 -2.61 2.08 0.68
C LYS A 28 -3.98 1.55 1.10
N LYS A 29 -4.77 1.08 0.14
CA LYS A 29 -6.08 0.45 0.37
C LYS A 29 -5.96 -1.07 0.51
N PHE A 30 -6.77 -1.64 1.37
CA PHE A 30 -6.76 -3.07 1.70
C PHE A 30 -8.10 -3.73 1.41
N CYS A 31 -8.04 -4.99 1.00
CA CYS A 31 -9.24 -5.80 0.72
C CYS A 31 -10.09 -6.05 1.98
N SER A 32 -9.50 -5.99 3.17
CA SER A 32 -10.16 -6.23 4.46
C SER A 32 -9.34 -5.66 5.62
N GLU A 33 -9.94 -5.48 6.80
CA GLU A 33 -9.25 -5.04 8.02
C GLU A 33 -8.11 -5.98 8.40
N ASN A 34 -8.28 -7.29 8.23
CA ASN A 34 -7.20 -8.26 8.50
C ASN A 34 -5.95 -8.00 7.64
N CYS A 35 -6.13 -7.68 6.35
CA CYS A 35 -4.99 -7.32 5.50
C CYS A 35 -4.34 -6.01 5.94
N LYS A 36 -5.13 -5.03 6.39
CA LYS A 36 -4.62 -3.78 6.96
C LYS A 36 -3.81 -4.04 8.23
N GLU A 37 -4.30 -4.85 9.15
CA GLU A 37 -3.60 -5.19 10.39
C GLU A 37 -2.31 -5.98 10.14
N GLU A 38 -2.33 -6.96 9.25
CA GLU A 38 -1.13 -7.72 8.88
C GLU A 38 -0.08 -6.81 8.23
N TYR A 39 -0.51 -5.84 7.42
CA TYR A 39 0.38 -4.84 6.85
C TYR A 39 0.96 -3.90 7.90
N LYS A 40 0.16 -3.53 8.92
CA LYS A 40 0.60 -2.70 10.05
C LYS A 40 1.55 -3.43 11.00
N LYS A 41 1.39 -4.74 11.17
CA LYS A 41 2.29 -5.60 11.95
C LYS A 41 3.63 -5.80 11.24
N GLN A 42 3.64 -5.79 9.91
CA GLN A 42 4.90 -5.74 9.18
C GLN A 42 5.56 -4.39 9.48
N PRO A 43 6.81 -4.37 9.99
CA PRO A 43 7.56 -3.12 10.07
C PRO A 43 7.75 -2.68 8.63
N VAL A 44 6.93 -1.73 8.17
CA VAL A 44 7.02 -1.15 6.83
C VAL A 44 8.41 -0.54 6.71
N ARG A 45 9.34 -1.34 6.18
CA ARG A 45 10.72 -0.96 5.82
C ARG A 45 10.75 0.05 4.66
N GLU A 46 9.60 0.52 4.21
CA GLU A 46 9.45 1.35 3.00
C GLU A 46 9.47 2.87 3.29
N HIS A 47 9.85 3.31 4.50
CA HIS A 47 10.07 4.73 4.81
C HIS A 47 11.43 5.04 5.46
N SER A 48 12.46 4.24 5.17
CA SER A 48 13.85 4.59 5.52
C SER A 48 14.87 4.32 4.42
N GLN A 49 14.46 4.31 3.14
CA GLN A 49 15.40 4.40 2.01
C GLN A 49 15.56 5.83 1.47
N HIS A 50 15.06 6.85 2.18
CA HIS A 50 15.35 8.24 1.87
C HIS A 50 16.00 8.98 3.05
N SER A 51 16.90 8.32 3.77
CA SER A 51 18.02 9.05 4.38
C SER A 51 19.09 9.17 3.32
N GLY A 52 19.01 10.23 2.52
CA GLY A 52 20.09 10.63 1.64
C GLY A 52 21.34 10.93 2.45
N SER A 53 22.40 10.16 2.24
CA SER A 53 23.78 10.65 2.24
C SER A 53 24.75 9.52 1.94
N GLY A 54 25.57 9.72 0.92
CA GLY A 54 26.88 9.07 0.82
C GLY A 54 26.95 7.88 -0.12
N CYS A 55 26.93 8.13 -1.42
CA CYS A 55 27.69 7.33 -2.41
C CYS A 55 27.63 8.07 -3.75
N CYS A 56 28.57 8.98 -3.99
CA CYS A 56 29.07 9.42 -5.32
C CYS A 56 30.01 10.64 -5.13
N HIS A 57 31.30 10.42 -4.85
CA HIS A 57 32.43 10.89 -5.66
C HIS A 57 33.73 10.25 -5.13
#